data_AF-A0A1R2AQD0-F1
#
_entry.id   AF-A0A1R2AQD0-F1
#
_cell.length_a   1.000
_cell.length_b   1.000
_cell.length_c   1.000
_cell.angle_alpha   90.00
_cell.angle_beta   90.00
_cell.angle_gamma   90.00
#
_symmetry.space_group_name_H-M   'P 1'
#
loop_
_entity.id
_entity.type
_entity.pdbx_description
1 polymer ?
#
loop_
_entity_poly.entity_id
_entity_poly.type
_entity_poly.pdbx_seq_one_letter_code
_entity_poly.pdbx_strand_id
1 'polypeptide(L)'
;MESLVKRIKALPMSDIEIELWYYFRKLRVASAQIKRAQSNYYDLTLEQRREFLNAPSTYHLCKTIVMENTAYDESASKDPFYPKHVAVIVQYEGRMNAERVMKFMKDYQNANSPHKLPRKAFHFRLADEEVAKELTGYGYNAITPFLMKTNIPIIISKSVTELTPKFFWMGGGEVELKLGMSVDEFLGLTKAHIVDIGY
;
A
#
# COMPACT_ATOMS: atom_id res chain seq x y z
N MET A 1 4.30 23.91 21.73
CA MET A 1 4.11 22.54 21.18
C MET A 1 2.97 21.81 21.88
N GLU A 2 2.91 21.84 23.22
CA GLU A 2 1.84 21.23 24.03
C GLU A 2 0.42 21.75 23.76
N SER A 3 0.24 23.04 23.44
CA SER A 3 -1.08 23.62 23.15
C SER A 3 -1.67 23.15 21.81
N LEU A 4 -0.83 22.79 20.85
CA LEU A 4 -1.25 22.27 19.54
C LEU A 4 -1.63 20.79 19.66
N VAL A 5 -0.86 20.01 20.44
CA VAL A 5 -1.17 18.59 20.74
C VAL A 5 -2.48 18.47 21.52
N LYS A 6 -2.73 19.34 22.51
CA LYS A 6 -4.02 19.38 23.24
C LYS A 6 -5.21 19.70 22.34
N ARG A 7 -5.06 20.61 21.36
CA ARG A 7 -6.14 20.95 20.41
C ARG A 7 -6.40 19.83 19.40
N ILE A 8 -5.37 19.11 18.98
CA ILE A 8 -5.51 17.98 18.05
C ILE A 8 -6.24 16.80 18.71
N LYS A 9 -5.95 16.49 19.98
CA LYS A 9 -6.65 15.42 20.74
C LYS A 9 -8.13 15.71 21.05
N ALA A 10 -8.59 16.94 20.86
CA ALA A 10 -10.00 17.32 21.04
C ALA A 10 -10.84 17.17 19.77
N LEU A 11 -10.20 16.91 18.62
CA LEU A 11 -10.88 16.59 17.37
C LEU A 11 -11.26 15.10 17.37
N PRO A 12 -12.40 14.72 16.78
CA PRO A 12 -12.83 13.32 16.66
C PRO A 12 -12.01 12.58 15.59
N MET A 13 -10.69 12.65 15.67
CA MET A 13 -9.73 11.97 14.80
C MET A 13 -9.06 10.86 15.60
N SER A 14 -8.86 9.71 14.97
CA SER A 14 -8.11 8.62 15.59
C SER A 14 -6.60 8.89 15.62
N ASP A 15 -5.86 8.13 16.41
CA ASP A 15 -4.41 8.28 16.53
C ASP A 15 -3.70 8.15 15.18
N ILE A 16 -4.06 7.16 14.35
CA ILE A 16 -3.47 6.98 13.02
C ILE A 16 -3.79 8.13 12.06
N GLU A 17 -4.98 8.71 12.15
CA GLU A 17 -5.34 9.89 11.34
C GLU A 17 -4.45 11.09 11.69
N ILE A 18 -4.20 11.29 12.99
CA ILE A 18 -3.31 12.34 13.49
C ILE A 18 -1.86 12.07 13.03
N GLU A 19 -1.39 10.84 13.15
CA GLU A 19 -0.04 10.44 12.76
C GLU A 19 0.21 10.63 11.27
N LEU A 20 -0.74 10.24 10.41
CA LEU A 20 -0.65 10.47 8.96
C LEU A 20 -0.63 11.97 8.63
N TRP A 21 -1.50 12.76 9.25
CA TRP A 21 -1.47 14.22 9.08
C TRP A 21 -0.13 14.82 9.47
N TYR A 22 0.44 14.39 10.60
CA TYR A 22 1.74 14.85 11.06
C TYR A 22 2.85 14.42 10.10
N TYR A 23 2.86 13.17 9.67
CA TYR A 23 3.82 12.60 8.73
C TYR A 23 3.86 13.38 7.41
N PHE A 24 2.70 13.55 6.76
CA PHE A 24 2.61 14.24 5.47
C PHE A 24 2.93 15.74 5.58
N ARG A 25 2.50 16.42 6.64
CA ARG A 25 2.87 17.83 6.86
C ARG A 25 4.36 18.01 7.10
N LYS A 26 4.98 17.13 7.89
CA LYS A 26 6.44 17.16 8.16
C LYS A 26 7.24 17.00 6.87
N LEU A 27 6.78 16.13 5.97
CA LEU A 27 7.40 15.88 4.66
C LEU A 27 6.94 16.84 3.55
N ARG A 28 6.09 17.82 3.88
CA ARG A 28 5.54 18.83 2.96
C ARG A 28 4.83 18.23 1.74
N VAL A 29 4.12 17.13 1.97
CA VAL A 29 3.32 16.45 0.95
C VAL A 29 2.06 17.26 0.70
N ALA A 30 1.93 17.81 -0.51
CA ALA A 30 0.89 18.78 -0.85
C ALA A 30 -0.41 18.12 -1.32
N SER A 31 -0.33 16.93 -1.93
CA SER A 31 -1.49 16.25 -2.50
C SER A 31 -2.21 15.32 -1.53
N ALA A 32 -1.68 15.11 -0.32
CA ALA A 32 -2.27 14.21 0.66
C ALA A 32 -3.69 14.66 1.07
N GLN A 33 -4.66 13.78 0.89
CA GLN A 33 -6.05 13.94 1.33
C GLN A 33 -6.42 12.79 2.23
N ILE A 34 -7.00 13.10 3.39
CA ILE A 34 -7.51 12.11 4.32
C ILE A 34 -9.01 12.32 4.45
N LYS A 35 -9.79 11.27 4.21
CA LYS A 35 -11.26 11.27 4.33
C LYS A 35 -11.71 10.12 5.21
N ARG A 36 -12.55 10.43 6.20
CA ARG A 36 -13.23 9.43 7.04
C ARG A 36 -14.61 9.14 6.48
N ALA A 37 -14.86 7.88 6.17
CA ALA A 37 -16.13 7.36 5.71
C ALA A 37 -17.01 6.91 6.87
N GLN A 38 -18.25 6.58 6.56
CA GLN A 38 -19.14 5.88 7.49
C GLN A 38 -18.75 4.39 7.58
N SER A 39 -19.20 3.70 8.63
CA SER A 39 -18.88 2.28 8.87
C SER A 39 -19.35 1.34 7.76
N ASN A 40 -20.38 1.73 7.01
CA ASN A 40 -20.90 0.97 5.86
C ASN A 40 -20.09 1.18 4.55
N TYR A 41 -18.92 1.82 4.60
CA TYR A 41 -18.15 2.15 3.39
C TYR A 41 -17.89 0.96 2.46
N TYR A 42 -17.64 -0.23 3.03
CA TYR A 42 -17.39 -1.44 2.26
C TYR A 42 -18.67 -2.16 1.81
N ASP A 43 -19.84 -1.73 2.27
CA ASP A 43 -21.14 -2.17 1.75
C ASP A 43 -21.54 -1.39 0.49
N LEU A 44 -20.92 -0.21 0.28
CA LEU A 44 -21.13 0.61 -0.92
C LEU A 44 -20.53 -0.05 -2.16
N THR A 45 -21.15 0.19 -3.32
CA THR A 45 -20.58 -0.17 -4.64
C THR A 45 -19.33 0.66 -4.94
N LEU A 46 -18.50 0.24 -5.90
CA LEU A 46 -17.32 1.02 -6.31
C LEU A 46 -17.70 2.42 -6.81
N GLU A 47 -18.81 2.55 -7.52
CA GLU A 47 -19.32 3.85 -7.98
C GLU A 47 -19.70 4.77 -6.82
N GLN A 48 -20.41 4.26 -5.81
CA GLN A 48 -20.76 5.04 -4.62
C GLN A 48 -19.50 5.46 -3.83
N ARG A 49 -18.50 4.58 -3.73
CA ARG A 49 -17.21 4.91 -3.12
C ARG A 49 -16.45 5.96 -3.92
N ARG A 50 -16.50 5.89 -5.25
CA ARG A 50 -15.92 6.90 -6.15
C ARG A 50 -16.57 8.26 -5.90
N GLU A 51 -17.90 8.33 -5.84
CA GLU A 51 -18.64 9.55 -5.56
C GLU A 51 -18.28 10.14 -4.20
N PHE A 52 -18.31 9.34 -3.14
CA PHE A 52 -17.92 9.77 -1.78
C PHE A 52 -16.50 10.36 -1.74
N LEU A 53 -15.55 9.69 -2.41
CA LEU A 53 -14.18 10.14 -2.46
C LEU A 53 -13.94 11.29 -3.44
N ASN A 54 -14.93 11.65 -4.26
CA ASN A 54 -14.78 12.54 -5.41
C ASN A 54 -13.64 12.07 -6.32
N ALA A 55 -13.54 10.75 -6.52
CA ALA A 55 -12.55 10.15 -7.39
C ALA A 55 -12.98 10.29 -8.86
N PRO A 56 -12.04 10.54 -9.81
CA PRO A 56 -12.37 10.70 -11.23
C PRO A 56 -13.01 9.46 -11.87
N SER A 57 -12.63 8.26 -11.42
CA SER A 57 -13.22 6.99 -11.84
C SER A 57 -13.01 5.91 -10.77
N THR A 58 -13.70 4.77 -10.89
CA THR A 58 -13.49 3.62 -9.98
C THR A 58 -12.07 3.06 -10.06
N TYR A 59 -11.39 3.23 -11.20
CA TYR A 59 -9.97 2.91 -11.39
C TYR A 59 -9.01 3.72 -10.50
N HIS A 60 -9.45 4.85 -9.94
CA HIS A 60 -8.67 5.61 -8.97
C HIS A 60 -8.81 5.07 -7.54
N LEU A 61 -9.68 4.08 -7.33
CA LEU A 61 -9.82 3.39 -6.05
C LEU A 61 -8.88 2.18 -6.05
N CYS A 62 -7.92 2.19 -5.15
CA CYS A 62 -6.90 1.15 -5.02
C CYS A 62 -6.96 0.50 -3.63
N LYS A 63 -6.35 -0.68 -3.54
CA LYS A 63 -6.12 -1.40 -2.31
C LYS A 63 -4.64 -1.75 -2.19
N THR A 64 -4.18 -1.77 -0.94
CA THR A 64 -2.88 -2.34 -0.57
C THR A 64 -3.13 -3.72 0.00
N ILE A 65 -2.44 -4.73 -0.54
CA ILE A 65 -2.46 -6.10 -0.02
C ILE A 65 -1.03 -6.51 0.32
N VAL A 66 -0.88 -7.42 1.29
CA VAL A 66 0.42 -8.02 1.59
C VAL A 66 0.48 -9.37 0.89
N MET A 67 1.57 -9.63 0.18
CA MET A 67 1.87 -10.94 -0.39
C MET A 67 3.04 -11.58 0.34
N GLU A 68 2.94 -12.88 0.57
CA GLU A 68 3.98 -13.73 1.15
C GLU A 68 4.58 -14.65 0.09
N ASN A 69 5.91 -14.73 0.05
CA ASN A 69 6.64 -15.76 -0.65
C ASN A 69 6.57 -17.08 0.15
N THR A 70 5.62 -17.94 -0.20
CA THR A 70 5.42 -19.23 0.48
C THR A 70 6.48 -20.28 0.13
N ALA A 71 7.35 -19.98 -0.84
CA ALA A 71 8.55 -20.76 -1.18
C ALA A 71 9.84 -20.10 -0.69
N TYR A 72 9.75 -19.26 0.35
CA TYR A 72 10.87 -18.54 0.92
C TYR A 72 11.95 -19.49 1.46
N ASP A 73 13.18 -19.29 1.01
CA ASP A 73 14.35 -20.03 1.48
C ASP A 73 15.02 -19.28 2.65
N GLU A 74 14.79 -19.77 3.87
CA GLU A 74 15.35 -19.19 5.09
C GLU A 74 16.89 -19.12 5.08
N SER A 75 17.58 -19.95 4.29
CA SER A 75 19.04 -19.90 4.15
C SER A 75 19.53 -18.62 3.45
N ALA A 76 18.68 -18.01 2.63
CA ALA A 76 18.93 -16.75 1.93
C ALA A 76 18.36 -15.53 2.65
N SER A 77 17.88 -15.67 3.90
CA SER A 77 17.20 -14.60 4.64
C SER A 77 18.01 -13.33 4.92
N LYS A 78 19.35 -13.42 4.79
CA LYS A 78 20.25 -12.28 4.93
C LYS A 78 20.37 -11.44 3.65
N ASP A 79 19.83 -11.91 2.53
CA ASP A 79 19.82 -11.16 1.27
C ASP A 79 18.73 -10.08 1.31
N PRO A 80 19.09 -8.78 1.34
CA PRO A 80 18.10 -7.70 1.41
C PRO A 80 17.23 -7.59 0.15
N PHE A 81 17.62 -8.22 -0.96
CA PHE A 81 16.86 -8.25 -2.21
C PHE A 81 15.94 -9.47 -2.32
N TYR A 82 15.90 -10.31 -1.29
CA TYR A 82 15.04 -11.49 -1.20
C TYR A 82 14.07 -11.36 -0.02
N PRO A 83 13.05 -10.47 -0.11
CA PRO A 83 12.08 -10.33 0.96
C PRO A 83 11.10 -11.51 0.99
N LYS A 84 10.73 -11.95 2.20
CA LYS A 84 9.61 -12.89 2.40
C LYS A 84 8.25 -12.25 2.10
N HIS A 85 8.09 -10.97 2.39
CA HIS A 85 6.82 -10.26 2.25
C HIS A 85 6.97 -8.99 1.42
N VAL A 86 5.94 -8.66 0.64
CA VAL A 86 5.86 -7.40 -0.12
C VAL A 86 4.46 -6.80 0.01
N ALA A 87 4.37 -5.47 0.03
CA ALA A 87 3.10 -4.76 -0.11
C ALA A 87 2.84 -4.50 -1.60
N VAL A 88 1.61 -4.76 -2.06
CA VAL A 88 1.23 -4.60 -3.47
C VAL A 88 0.01 -3.69 -3.58
N ILE A 89 0.11 -2.67 -4.41
CA ILE A 89 -0.94 -1.68 -4.66
C ILE A 89 -1.54 -1.90 -6.04
N VAL A 90 -2.84 -2.17 -6.08
CA VAL A 90 -3.62 -2.44 -7.29
C VAL A 90 -4.98 -1.77 -7.21
N GLN A 91 -5.60 -1.55 -8.37
CA GLN A 91 -6.95 -0.99 -8.48
C GLN A 91 -8.00 -2.01 -8.03
N TYR A 92 -9.14 -1.56 -7.49
CA TYR A 92 -10.25 -2.47 -7.14
C TYR A 92 -10.88 -3.16 -8.36
N GLU A 93 -10.98 -2.45 -9.48
CA GLU A 93 -11.50 -2.96 -10.77
C GLU A 93 -10.61 -4.05 -11.39
N GLY A 94 -9.31 -4.06 -11.04
CA GLY A 94 -8.31 -4.91 -11.66
C GLY A 94 -8.12 -6.24 -10.94
N ARG A 95 -7.82 -7.28 -11.72
CA ARG A 95 -7.20 -8.50 -11.18
C ARG A 95 -5.68 -8.36 -11.23
N MET A 96 -5.02 -8.87 -10.21
CA MET A 96 -3.56 -8.90 -10.15
C MET A 96 -3.04 -10.26 -10.63
N ASN A 97 -1.97 -10.25 -11.42
CA ASN A 97 -1.24 -11.43 -11.83
C ASN A 97 -0.04 -11.68 -10.88
N ALA A 98 -0.19 -12.65 -9.96
CA ALA A 98 0.85 -13.04 -9.01
C ALA A 98 2.13 -13.60 -9.68
N GLU A 99 2.02 -14.18 -10.89
CA GLU A 99 3.19 -14.64 -11.64
C GLU A 99 4.07 -13.46 -12.08
N ARG A 100 3.47 -12.32 -12.42
CA ARG A 100 4.22 -11.11 -12.77
C ARG A 100 4.95 -10.52 -11.55
N VAL A 101 4.35 -10.58 -10.36
CA VAL A 101 5.03 -10.23 -9.09
C VAL A 101 6.21 -11.16 -8.83
N MET A 102 6.00 -12.48 -8.95
CA MET A 102 7.05 -13.49 -8.80
C MET A 102 8.22 -13.24 -9.77
N LYS A 103 7.91 -13.04 -11.06
CA LYS A 103 8.92 -12.79 -12.09
C LYS A 103 9.72 -11.53 -11.77
N PHE A 104 9.04 -10.46 -11.40
CA PHE A 104 9.68 -9.21 -10.98
C PHE A 104 10.62 -9.43 -9.79
N MET A 105 10.15 -10.06 -8.71
CA MET A 105 10.95 -10.27 -7.50
C MET A 105 12.17 -11.15 -7.75
N LYS A 106 12.01 -12.19 -8.56
CA LYS A 106 13.15 -13.03 -9.01
C LYS A 106 14.16 -12.20 -9.79
N ASP A 107 13.72 -11.43 -10.77
CA ASP A 107 14.63 -10.68 -11.64
C ASP A 107 15.30 -9.54 -10.86
N TYR A 108 14.58 -8.89 -9.94
CA TYR A 108 15.10 -7.90 -9.01
C TYR A 108 16.17 -8.48 -8.09
N GLN A 109 15.91 -9.62 -7.45
CA GLN A 109 16.89 -10.30 -6.59
C GLN A 109 18.15 -10.67 -7.38
N ASN A 110 17.98 -11.33 -8.54
CA ASN A 110 19.11 -11.81 -9.35
C ASN A 110 19.96 -10.69 -9.99
N ALA A 111 19.40 -9.48 -10.12
CA ALA A 111 20.10 -8.32 -10.63
C ALA A 111 20.92 -7.60 -9.55
N ASN A 112 20.52 -7.71 -8.28
CA ASN A 112 21.11 -6.94 -7.18
C ASN A 112 21.89 -7.79 -6.18
N SER A 113 21.71 -9.11 -6.19
CA SER A 113 22.39 -10.04 -5.29
C SER A 113 23.51 -10.82 -5.97
N PRO A 114 24.64 -11.08 -5.29
CA PRO A 114 25.69 -11.97 -5.80
C PRO A 114 25.23 -13.44 -5.87
N HIS A 115 24.25 -13.83 -5.05
CA HIS A 115 23.75 -15.21 -4.97
C HIS A 115 22.40 -15.33 -5.66
N LYS A 116 22.44 -15.85 -6.89
CA LYS A 116 21.24 -15.97 -7.73
C LYS A 116 20.32 -17.08 -7.25
N LEU A 117 19.06 -16.76 -6.98
CA LEU A 117 18.07 -17.73 -6.55
C LEU A 117 17.26 -18.29 -7.74
N PRO A 118 16.93 -19.59 -7.71
CA PRO A 118 16.14 -20.23 -8.75
C PRO A 118 14.67 -19.80 -8.69
N ARG A 119 13.95 -19.91 -9.81
CA ARG A 119 12.51 -19.55 -9.89
C ARG A 119 11.65 -20.22 -8.81
N LYS A 120 11.95 -21.47 -8.44
CA LYS A 120 11.21 -22.21 -7.42
C LYS A 120 11.28 -21.58 -6.01
N ALA A 121 12.22 -20.67 -5.76
CA ALA A 121 12.35 -19.94 -4.51
C ALA A 121 11.43 -18.70 -4.44
N PHE A 122 10.59 -18.48 -5.45
CA PHE A 122 9.67 -17.35 -5.52
C PHE A 122 8.26 -17.86 -5.82
N HIS A 123 7.40 -17.88 -4.80
CA HIS A 123 5.99 -18.23 -4.93
C HIS A 123 5.11 -17.34 -4.06
N PHE A 124 4.67 -16.21 -4.64
CA PHE A 124 3.91 -15.20 -3.92
C PHE A 124 2.41 -15.51 -3.89
N ARG A 125 1.85 -15.54 -2.69
CA ARG A 125 0.41 -15.66 -2.41
C ARG A 125 -0.05 -14.50 -1.53
N LEU A 126 -1.36 -14.30 -1.42
CA LEU A 126 -1.90 -13.37 -0.43
C LEU A 126 -1.48 -13.86 0.96
N ALA A 127 -0.92 -12.97 1.79
CA ALA A 127 -0.58 -13.29 3.16
C ALA A 127 -1.87 -13.45 4.00
N ASP A 128 -1.78 -14.26 5.06
CA ASP A 128 -2.85 -14.36 6.04
C ASP A 128 -3.09 -13.00 6.72
N GLU A 129 -4.34 -12.73 7.13
CA GLU A 129 -4.73 -11.44 7.68
C GLU A 129 -3.92 -11.07 8.93
N GLU A 130 -3.69 -12.03 9.83
CA GLU A 130 -2.89 -11.79 11.04
C GLU A 130 -1.44 -11.45 10.72
N VAL A 131 -0.83 -12.11 9.72
CA VAL A 131 0.52 -11.81 9.25
C VAL A 131 0.57 -10.40 8.64
N ALA A 132 -0.41 -10.05 7.80
CA ALA A 132 -0.51 -8.72 7.22
C ALA A 132 -0.67 -7.64 8.31
N LYS A 133 -1.46 -7.91 9.35
CA LYS A 133 -1.68 -7.01 10.49
C LYS A 133 -0.44 -6.88 11.38
N GLU A 134 0.30 -7.96 11.60
CA GLU A 134 1.56 -7.93 12.34
C GLU A 134 2.60 -7.06 11.62
N LEU A 135 2.75 -7.25 10.31
CA LEU A 135 3.72 -6.53 9.48
C LEU A 135 3.35 -5.05 9.29
N THR A 136 2.07 -4.77 9.03
CA THR A 136 1.64 -3.42 8.64
C THR A 136 1.13 -2.62 9.84
N GLY A 137 0.62 -3.27 10.87
CA GLY A 137 -0.12 -2.63 11.95
C GLY A 137 -1.60 -2.38 11.64
N TYR A 138 -2.08 -2.74 10.45
CA TYR A 138 -3.43 -2.43 9.97
C TYR A 138 -4.22 -3.70 9.68
N GLY A 139 -5.52 -3.70 10.02
CA GLY A 139 -6.42 -4.81 9.72
C GLY A 139 -6.78 -4.92 8.24
N TYR A 140 -7.54 -5.97 7.92
CA TYR A 140 -8.13 -6.12 6.59
C TYR A 140 -8.88 -4.84 6.17
N ASN A 141 -8.82 -4.51 4.87
CA ASN A 141 -9.44 -3.31 4.31
C ASN A 141 -8.94 -1.94 4.85
N ALA A 142 -7.94 -1.92 5.72
CA ALA A 142 -7.40 -0.71 6.32
C ALA A 142 -5.96 -0.40 5.86
N ILE A 143 -5.26 -1.36 5.26
CA ILE A 143 -3.82 -1.29 5.00
C ILE A 143 -3.44 -0.04 4.18
N THR A 144 -2.56 0.77 4.77
CA THR A 144 -1.85 1.86 4.12
C THR A 144 -0.36 1.49 4.00
N PRO A 145 0.33 1.87 2.91
CA PRO A 145 1.77 1.63 2.73
C PRO A 145 2.65 2.60 3.55
N PHE A 146 2.04 3.47 4.35
CA PHE A 146 2.73 4.43 5.21
C PHE A 146 2.69 3.97 6.66
N LEU A 147 3.71 4.33 7.45
CA LEU A 147 3.75 4.07 8.90
C LEU A 147 3.56 2.59 9.29
N MET A 148 3.91 1.66 8.39
CA MET A 148 3.89 0.23 8.67
C MET A 148 4.88 -0.13 9.79
N LYS A 149 4.54 -1.14 10.60
CA LYS A 149 5.43 -1.65 11.67
C LYS A 149 6.74 -2.22 11.12
N THR A 150 6.67 -2.88 9.97
CA THR A 150 7.81 -3.47 9.27
C THR A 150 7.97 -2.83 7.90
N ASN A 151 9.20 -2.44 7.57
CA ASN A 151 9.53 -1.90 6.25
C ASN A 151 9.63 -3.05 5.22
N ILE A 152 8.51 -3.37 4.57
CA ILE A 152 8.44 -4.33 3.47
C ILE A 152 8.47 -3.61 2.12
N PRO A 153 9.10 -4.18 1.07
CA PRO A 153 9.12 -3.55 -0.25
C PRO A 153 7.72 -3.34 -0.79
N ILE A 154 7.52 -2.20 -1.45
CA ILE A 154 6.24 -1.81 -2.03
C ILE A 154 6.32 -1.97 -3.55
N ILE A 155 5.34 -2.67 -4.11
CA ILE A 155 5.10 -2.79 -5.54
C ILE A 155 3.81 -2.04 -5.86
N ILE A 156 3.83 -1.21 -6.88
CA ILE A 156 2.64 -0.53 -7.39
C ILE A 156 2.39 -0.94 -8.82
N SER A 157 1.13 -1.25 -9.13
CA SER A 157 0.73 -1.58 -10.51
C SER A 157 1.03 -0.41 -11.44
N LYS A 158 1.65 -0.70 -12.57
CA LYS A 158 1.90 0.28 -13.64
C LYS A 158 0.63 1.03 -14.03
N SER A 159 -0.51 0.35 -14.11
CA SER A 159 -1.81 0.95 -14.42
C SER A 159 -2.25 2.05 -13.43
N VAL A 160 -1.84 1.97 -12.16
CA VAL A 160 -2.09 3.03 -11.16
C VAL A 160 -1.24 4.26 -11.46
N THR A 161 0.01 4.05 -11.90
CA THR A 161 0.93 5.14 -12.21
C THR A 161 0.58 5.90 -13.50
N GLU A 162 -0.23 5.28 -14.36
CA GLU A 162 -0.71 5.80 -15.64
C GLU A 162 -2.10 6.44 -15.55
N LEU A 163 -2.70 6.52 -14.35
CA LEU A 163 -3.98 7.18 -14.13
C LEU A 163 -3.96 8.65 -14.59
N THR A 164 -5.09 9.09 -15.11
CA THR A 164 -5.33 10.49 -15.47
C THR A 164 -6.61 10.96 -14.77
N PRO A 165 -6.52 11.94 -13.85
CA PRO A 165 -5.30 12.54 -13.30
C PRO A 165 -4.43 11.54 -12.51
N LYS A 166 -3.13 11.85 -12.35
CA LYS A 166 -2.15 11.04 -11.59
C LYS A 166 -2.38 11.11 -10.08
N PHE A 167 -3.52 10.60 -9.63
CA PHE A 167 -3.97 10.59 -8.24
C PHE A 167 -4.69 9.28 -7.97
N PHE A 168 -4.62 8.75 -6.75
CA PHE A 168 -5.39 7.57 -6.39
C PHE A 168 -5.70 7.54 -4.90
N TRP A 169 -6.72 6.76 -4.54
CA TRP A 169 -7.16 6.51 -3.17
C TRP A 169 -6.76 5.11 -2.73
N MET A 170 -6.40 4.96 -1.45
CA MET A 170 -6.01 3.71 -0.80
C MET A 170 -6.53 3.66 0.65
N GLY A 171 -6.28 2.55 1.35
CA GLY A 171 -6.55 2.43 2.78
C GLY A 171 -5.78 3.49 3.58
N GLY A 172 -6.39 4.03 4.63
CA GLY A 172 -5.83 5.09 5.48
C GLY A 172 -5.34 4.61 6.84
N GLY A 173 -5.22 3.30 7.08
CA GLY A 173 -4.85 2.72 8.37
C GLY A 173 -6.03 2.32 9.26
N GLU A 174 -7.25 2.66 8.86
CA GLU A 174 -8.51 2.19 9.46
C GLU A 174 -9.51 1.84 8.35
N VAL A 175 -10.52 1.03 8.69
CA VAL A 175 -11.57 0.60 7.75
C VAL A 175 -12.34 1.80 7.21
N GLU A 176 -12.58 2.81 8.03
CA GLU A 176 -13.30 4.03 7.66
C GLU A 176 -12.37 5.10 7.07
N LEU A 177 -11.06 4.99 7.25
CA LEU A 177 -10.12 6.03 6.84
C LEU A 177 -9.58 5.76 5.44
N LYS A 178 -9.62 6.78 4.59
CA LYS A 178 -9.14 6.73 3.19
C LYS A 178 -8.09 7.79 2.96
N LEU A 179 -7.00 7.37 2.33
CA LEU A 179 -5.87 8.22 1.98
C LEU A 179 -5.81 8.38 0.46
N GLY A 180 -5.84 9.61 -0.02
CA GLY A 180 -5.63 9.96 -1.41
C GLY A 180 -4.36 10.76 -1.58
N MET A 181 -3.60 10.53 -2.65
CA MET A 181 -2.45 11.36 -3.01
C MET A 181 -2.07 11.22 -4.48
N SER A 182 -1.22 12.13 -4.96
CA SER A 182 -0.63 12.05 -6.28
C SER A 182 0.33 10.87 -6.40
N VAL A 183 0.41 10.31 -7.61
CA VAL A 183 1.35 9.23 -7.93
C VAL A 183 2.79 9.68 -7.71
N ASP A 184 3.12 10.91 -8.11
CA ASP A 184 4.50 11.41 -8.07
C ASP A 184 5.00 11.58 -6.62
N GLU A 185 4.19 12.17 -5.73
CA GLU A 185 4.54 12.24 -4.31
C GLU A 185 4.57 10.86 -3.65
N PHE A 186 3.62 9.98 -3.99
CA PHE A 186 3.61 8.61 -3.50
C PHE A 186 4.93 7.88 -3.81
N LEU A 187 5.37 7.90 -5.07
CA LEU A 187 6.62 7.29 -5.51
C LEU A 187 7.84 7.96 -4.87
N GLY A 188 7.80 9.29 -4.74
CA GLY A 188 8.85 10.07 -4.07
C GLY A 188 9.09 9.63 -2.64
N LEU A 189 8.01 9.36 -1.89
CA LEU A 189 8.03 8.97 -0.48
C LEU A 189 8.36 7.48 -0.27
N THR A 190 7.77 6.60 -1.06
CA THR A 190 7.81 5.15 -0.81
C THR A 190 8.91 4.42 -1.57
N LYS A 191 9.43 5.02 -2.65
CA LYS A 191 10.32 4.35 -3.61
C LYS A 191 9.74 3.04 -4.15
N ALA A 192 8.41 2.96 -4.25
CA ALA A 192 7.72 1.76 -4.73
C ALA A 192 8.21 1.35 -6.13
N HIS A 193 8.31 0.05 -6.35
CA HIS A 193 8.63 -0.52 -7.64
C HIS A 193 7.41 -0.50 -8.55
N ILE A 194 7.53 0.12 -9.72
CA ILE A 194 6.47 0.15 -10.73
C ILE A 194 6.55 -1.16 -11.52
N VAL A 195 5.50 -1.97 -11.46
CA VAL A 195 5.47 -3.28 -12.12
C VAL A 195 4.14 -3.45 -12.85
N ASP A 196 4.20 -3.93 -14.09
CA ASP A 196 3.01 -4.31 -14.83
C ASP A 196 2.47 -5.65 -14.26
N ILE A 197 1.48 -5.56 -13.37
CA ILE A 197 0.89 -6.72 -12.66
C ILE A 197 -0.62 -6.86 -12.89
N GLY A 198 -1.20 -6.05 -13.78
CA GLY A 198 -2.61 -6.18 -14.18
C GLY A 198 -2.83 -7.31 -15.18
N TYR A 199 -4.11 -7.65 -15.39
CA TYR A 199 -4.59 -8.40 -16.55
C TYR A 199 -5.17 -7.46 -17.59
#